data_AF-A0A8C6CL20-F1
#
_entry.id   AF-A0A8C6CL20-F1
#
_cell.length_a   1.000
_cell.length_b   1.000
_cell.length_c   1.000
_cell.angle_alpha   90.00
_cell.angle_beta   90.00
_cell.angle_gamma   90.00
#
_symmetry.space_group_name_H-M   'P 1'
#
loop_
_entity.id
_entity.type
_entity.pdbx_description
1 polymer ?
#
loop_
_entity_poly.entity_id
_entity_poly.type
_entity_poly.pdbx_seq_one_letter_code
_entity_poly.pdbx_strand_id
1 'polypeptide(L)'
;EIHPILVDIQDVNHLVWVLQGQTLTAVPRKDLMDPVTVTLISCKYTETLEKGRGNPVYLGLKEPELCLFCTKVKGQPTLQLQEQNIMDLYNQTEPVKPFLFYHDQNGRASSFESVAFPGWFIGSCSNGGCPVIITQELGKIYTTDFGFTVLQA
;
A
#
# COMPACT_ATOMS: atom_id res chain seq x y z
N GLU A 1 -5.15 -22.48 6.92
CA GLU A 1 -5.94 -21.69 5.96
C GLU A 1 -5.09 -20.52 5.49
N ILE A 2 -5.32 -20.01 4.28
CA ILE A 2 -4.58 -18.87 3.74
C ILE A 2 -5.33 -17.60 4.12
N HIS A 3 -4.66 -16.69 4.83
CA HIS A 3 -5.22 -15.45 5.34
C HIS A 3 -4.25 -14.29 5.06
N PRO A 4 -4.74 -13.05 4.89
CA PRO A 4 -3.88 -11.88 4.77
C PRO A 4 -3.16 -11.64 6.10
N ILE A 5 -1.90 -11.21 6.02
CA ILE A 5 -1.17 -10.76 7.21
C ILE A 5 -1.62 -9.35 7.60
N LEU A 6 -1.63 -9.07 8.90
CA LEU A 6 -1.97 -7.76 9.44
C LEU A 6 -0.71 -6.99 9.78
N VAL A 7 -0.61 -5.76 9.30
CA VAL A 7 0.61 -4.97 9.38
C VAL A 7 0.32 -3.53 9.78
N ASP A 8 1.22 -3.00 10.60
CA ASP A 8 1.32 -1.57 10.88
C ASP A 8 2.33 -0.95 9.92
N ILE A 9 1.92 0.16 9.31
CA ILE A 9 2.77 0.98 8.43
C ILE A 9 3.12 2.28 9.16
N GLN A 10 4.41 2.57 9.24
CA GLN A 10 4.93 3.83 9.75
C GLN A 10 6.13 4.26 8.92
N ASP A 11 6.19 5.51 8.47
CA ASP A 11 7.34 6.00 7.72
C ASP A 11 8.52 6.44 8.62
N VAL A 12 9.65 6.81 8.00
CA VAL A 12 10.87 7.25 8.73
C VAL A 12 10.68 8.55 9.53
N ASN A 13 9.62 9.31 9.24
CA ASN A 13 9.26 10.53 9.97
C ASN A 13 8.22 10.25 11.07
N HIS A 14 8.02 8.97 11.42
CA HIS A 14 7.06 8.49 12.40
C HIS A 14 5.60 8.78 12.02
N LEU A 15 5.31 9.02 10.75
CA LEU A 15 3.94 9.20 10.28
C LEU A 15 3.26 7.84 10.12
N VAL A 16 2.04 7.76 10.63
CA VAL A 16 1.18 6.58 10.51
C VAL A 16 0.02 6.90 9.58
N TRP A 17 -0.56 5.88 8.98
CA TRP A 17 -1.71 6.05 8.09
C TRP A 17 -3.00 6.06 8.91
N VAL A 18 -3.89 7.01 8.61
CA VAL A 18 -5.24 7.07 9.15
C VAL A 18 -6.24 7.23 8.02
N LEU A 19 -7.43 6.66 8.18
CA LEU A 19 -8.52 6.84 7.24
C LEU A 19 -9.35 8.08 7.62
N GLN A 20 -9.43 9.05 6.72
CA GLN A 20 -10.25 10.25 6.86
C GLN A 20 -11.27 10.30 5.71
N GLY A 21 -12.51 9.91 5.99
CA GLY A 21 -13.51 9.67 4.93
C GLY A 21 -13.07 8.51 4.04
N GLN A 22 -12.82 8.77 2.76
CA GLN A 22 -12.36 7.77 1.78
C GLN A 22 -10.88 7.96 1.39
N THR A 23 -10.10 8.66 2.20
CA THR A 23 -8.70 9.00 1.90
C THR A 23 -7.79 8.54 3.03
N LEU A 24 -6.73 7.82 2.68
CA LEU A 24 -5.63 7.56 3.61
C LEU A 24 -4.79 8.82 3.73
N THR A 25 -4.55 9.27 4.95
CA THR A 25 -3.73 10.43 5.27
C THR A 25 -2.57 9.98 6.14
N ALA A 26 -1.35 10.41 5.81
CA ALA A 26 -0.19 10.20 6.67
C ALA A 26 -0.11 11.33 7.71
N VAL A 27 -0.13 10.99 8.99
CA VAL A 27 -0.15 11.96 10.08
C VAL A 27 0.86 11.58 11.18
N PRO A 28 1.42 12.57 11.91
CA PRO A 28 2.29 12.26 13.05
C PRO A 28 1.53 11.40 14.07
N ARG A 29 2.17 10.29 14.49
CA ARG A 29 1.60 9.43 15.54
C ARG A 29 1.42 10.24 16.83
N LYS A 30 0.23 10.20 17.39
CA LYS A 30 -0.12 10.82 18.69
C LYS A 30 -0.61 9.75 19.66
N ASP A 31 -0.53 10.04 20.94
CA ASP A 31 -1.13 9.20 21.97
C ASP A 31 -2.64 9.06 21.74
N LEU A 32 -3.18 7.86 21.94
CA LEU A 32 -4.60 7.50 21.77
C LEU A 32 -5.12 7.54 20.32
N MET A 33 -4.27 7.74 19.32
CA MET A 33 -4.64 7.53 17.92
C MET A 33 -4.66 6.04 17.60
N ASP A 34 -5.65 5.60 16.82
CA ASP A 34 -5.72 4.27 16.23
C ASP A 34 -5.41 4.35 14.71
N PRO A 35 -4.17 4.01 14.29
CA PRO A 35 -3.83 3.92 12.88
C PRO A 35 -4.66 2.84 12.17
N VAL A 36 -4.75 2.92 10.85
CA VAL A 36 -5.34 1.82 10.09
C VAL A 36 -4.45 0.58 10.18
N THR A 37 -5.06 -0.57 10.44
CA THR A 37 -4.39 -1.87 10.22
C THR A 37 -4.44 -2.21 8.74
N VAL A 38 -3.28 -2.42 8.13
CA VAL A 38 -3.18 -2.81 6.72
C VAL A 38 -3.20 -4.34 6.61
N THR A 39 -3.94 -4.84 5.63
CA THR A 39 -3.96 -6.25 5.24
C THR A 39 -3.06 -6.44 4.02
N LEU A 40 -2.21 -7.47 4.03
CA LEU A 40 -1.34 -7.80 2.90
C LEU A 40 -1.46 -9.29 2.55
N ILE A 41 -1.55 -9.60 1.25
CA ILE A 41 -1.46 -10.99 0.78
C ILE A 41 -0.69 -11.07 -0.55
N SER A 42 0.20 -12.05 -0.67
CA SER A 42 0.95 -12.30 -1.89
C SER A 42 0.03 -12.80 -3.02
N CYS A 43 0.26 -12.30 -4.24
CA CYS A 43 -0.42 -12.77 -5.44
C CYS A 43 -0.07 -14.25 -5.73
N LYS A 44 -1.02 -15.04 -6.22
CA LYS A 44 -0.79 -16.45 -6.60
C LYS A 44 0.06 -16.58 -7.86
N TYR A 45 -0.28 -15.81 -8.90
CA TYR A 45 0.22 -15.99 -10.27
C TYR A 45 1.38 -15.04 -10.60
N THR A 46 2.40 -15.05 -9.76
CA THR A 46 3.56 -14.12 -9.86
C THR A 46 4.39 -14.33 -11.13
N GLU A 47 4.36 -15.53 -11.72
CA GLU A 47 5.07 -15.89 -12.94
C GLU A 47 4.61 -15.11 -14.19
N THR A 48 3.40 -14.55 -14.14
CA THR A 48 2.81 -13.74 -15.21
C THR A 48 3.19 -12.25 -15.11
N LEU A 49 3.91 -11.87 -14.06
CA LEU A 49 4.30 -10.50 -13.75
C LEU A 49 5.80 -10.27 -13.97
N GLU A 50 6.20 -9.01 -14.09
CA GLU A 50 7.61 -8.63 -14.26
C GLU A 50 8.44 -9.10 -13.06
N LYS A 51 9.60 -9.69 -13.34
CA LYS A 51 10.51 -10.26 -12.34
C LYS A 51 11.52 -9.22 -11.86
N GLY A 52 12.05 -9.41 -10.64
CA GLY A 52 13.13 -8.58 -10.10
C GLY A 52 12.69 -7.23 -9.55
N ARG A 53 11.38 -7.01 -9.34
CA ARG A 53 10.81 -5.77 -8.79
C ARG A 53 10.34 -5.88 -7.33
N GLY A 54 10.48 -7.05 -6.72
CA GLY A 54 9.89 -7.38 -5.43
C GLY A 54 8.75 -8.39 -5.54
N ASN A 55 8.10 -8.69 -4.41
CA ASN A 55 7.00 -9.63 -4.33
C ASN A 55 5.68 -8.94 -4.69
N PRO A 56 4.90 -9.41 -5.68
CA PRO A 56 3.60 -8.83 -6.00
C PRO A 56 2.58 -9.13 -4.90
N VAL A 57 2.00 -8.09 -4.29
CA VAL A 57 1.06 -8.19 -3.18
C VAL A 57 -0.20 -7.37 -3.45
N TYR A 58 -1.32 -7.84 -2.92
CA TYR A 58 -2.50 -7.01 -2.70
C TYR A 58 -2.39 -6.32 -1.34
N LEU A 59 -2.86 -5.08 -1.26
CA LEU A 59 -2.89 -4.26 -0.06
C LEU A 59 -4.32 -3.79 0.21
N GLY A 60 -4.72 -3.82 1.48
CA GLY A 60 -6.02 -3.33 1.92
C GLY A 60 -6.01 -2.85 3.36
N LEU A 61 -7.18 -2.50 3.86
CA LEU A 61 -7.43 -2.11 5.24
C LEU A 61 -8.28 -3.21 5.88
N LYS A 62 -7.97 -3.54 7.13
CA LYS A 62 -8.75 -4.52 7.90
C LYS A 62 -10.17 -4.00 8.16
N GLU A 63 -10.27 -2.76 8.65
CA GLU A 63 -11.54 -2.13 9.04
C GLU A 63 -11.50 -0.61 8.71
N PRO A 64 -12.45 -0.09 7.91
CA PRO A 64 -13.40 -0.85 7.07
C PRO A 64 -12.66 -1.66 5.99
N GLU A 65 -13.30 -2.71 5.50
CA GLU A 65 -12.71 -3.57 4.46
C GLU A 65 -12.64 -2.83 3.10
N LEU A 66 -11.44 -2.38 2.76
CA LEU A 66 -11.14 -1.63 1.55
C LEU A 66 -9.82 -2.12 0.97
N CYS A 67 -9.66 -2.15 -0.36
CA CYS A 67 -8.38 -2.41 -1.00
C CYS A 67 -7.80 -1.16 -1.67
N LEU A 68 -6.48 -1.05 -1.63
CA LEU A 68 -5.75 -0.02 -2.37
C LEU A 68 -5.75 -0.39 -3.85
N PHE A 69 -6.05 0.57 -4.71
CA PHE A 69 -5.97 0.38 -6.15
C PHE A 69 -5.47 1.63 -6.85
N CYS A 70 -4.79 1.43 -7.97
CA CYS A 70 -4.31 2.49 -8.83
C CYS A 70 -5.23 2.63 -10.04
N THR A 71 -5.60 3.86 -10.38
CA THR A 71 -6.39 4.18 -11.57
C THR A 71 -5.92 5.47 -12.21
N LYS A 72 -6.55 5.88 -13.31
CA LYS A 72 -6.33 7.21 -13.90
C LYS A 72 -7.48 8.14 -13.55
N VAL A 73 -7.17 9.23 -12.85
CA VAL A 73 -8.11 10.35 -12.66
C VAL A 73 -7.64 11.49 -13.55
N LYS A 74 -8.48 11.94 -14.49
CA LYS A 74 -8.13 12.98 -15.48
C LYS A 74 -6.81 12.69 -16.22
N GLY A 75 -6.56 11.42 -16.52
CA GLY A 75 -5.38 10.95 -17.24
C GLY A 75 -4.12 10.72 -16.40
N GLN A 76 -4.12 11.08 -15.11
CA GLN A 76 -2.98 10.90 -14.22
C GLN A 76 -3.14 9.66 -13.33
N PRO A 77 -2.09 8.84 -13.13
CA PRO A 77 -2.09 7.77 -12.14
C PRO A 77 -2.44 8.31 -10.76
N THR A 78 -3.34 7.64 -10.05
CA THR A 78 -3.83 8.05 -8.73
C THR A 78 -4.12 6.82 -7.89
N LEU A 79 -3.76 6.89 -6.61
CA LEU A 79 -4.09 5.90 -5.61
C LEU A 79 -5.49 6.17 -5.06
N GLN A 80 -6.31 5.13 -4.97
CA GLN A 80 -7.65 5.20 -4.39
C GLN A 80 -7.92 3.98 -3.51
N LEU A 81 -8.98 4.08 -2.72
CA LEU A 81 -9.54 2.98 -1.95
C LEU A 81 -10.83 2.52 -2.60
N GLN A 82 -11.02 1.20 -2.70
CA GLN A 82 -12.24 0.59 -3.21
C GLN A 82 -12.81 -0.39 -2.18
N GLU A 83 -14.13 -0.39 -2.02
CA GLU A 83 -14.85 -1.42 -1.29
C GLU A 83 -14.67 -2.77 -1.99
N GLN A 84 -13.79 -3.58 -1.41
CA GLN A 84 -13.30 -4.81 -2.02
C GLN A 84 -12.66 -5.67 -0.94
N ASN A 85 -13.08 -6.94 -0.88
CA ASN A 85 -12.45 -7.95 -0.04
C ASN A 85 -11.12 -8.41 -0.66
N ILE A 86 -10.06 -8.44 0.15
CA ILE A 86 -8.71 -8.81 -0.32
C ILE A 86 -8.61 -10.29 -0.73
N MET A 87 -9.39 -11.18 -0.12
CA MET A 87 -9.42 -12.59 -0.46
C MET A 87 -10.14 -12.85 -1.78
N ASP A 88 -11.09 -12.01 -2.17
CA ASP A 88 -11.71 -12.07 -3.50
C ASP A 88 -10.69 -11.76 -4.60
N LEU A 89 -9.78 -10.80 -4.36
CA LEU A 89 -8.66 -10.49 -5.27
C LEU A 89 -7.66 -11.64 -5.33
N TYR A 90 -7.33 -12.23 -4.18
CA TYR A 90 -6.45 -13.40 -4.08
C TYR A 90 -7.01 -14.63 -4.81
N ASN A 91 -8.34 -14.77 -4.84
CA ASN A 91 -9.03 -15.92 -5.44
C ASN A 91 -9.33 -15.77 -6.93
N GLN A 92 -9.07 -14.61 -7.54
CA GLN A 92 -9.12 -14.47 -8.99
C GLN A 92 -8.15 -15.43 -9.68
N THR A 93 -8.52 -15.90 -10.87
CA THR A 93 -7.72 -16.84 -11.67
C THR A 93 -6.56 -16.17 -12.40
N GLU A 94 -6.50 -14.84 -12.39
CA GLU A 94 -5.44 -14.02 -12.96
C GLU A 94 -5.13 -12.80 -12.07
N PRO A 95 -3.93 -12.22 -12.15
CA PRO A 95 -3.58 -11.05 -11.34
C PRO A 95 -4.44 -9.82 -11.68
N VAL A 96 -5.08 -9.22 -10.68
CA VAL A 96 -5.84 -7.97 -10.84
C VAL A 96 -4.88 -6.78 -10.72
N LYS A 97 -4.17 -6.49 -11.82
CA LYS A 97 -3.04 -5.54 -11.86
C LYS A 97 -3.29 -4.16 -11.20
N PRO A 98 -4.46 -3.51 -11.34
CA PRO A 98 -4.73 -2.23 -10.67
C PRO A 98 -4.61 -2.27 -9.13
N PHE A 99 -4.80 -3.43 -8.51
CA PHE A 99 -4.73 -3.62 -7.05
C PHE A 99 -3.38 -4.16 -6.57
N LEU A 100 -2.46 -4.45 -7.50
CA LEU A 100 -1.19 -5.06 -7.16
C LEU A 100 -0.10 -4.02 -7.01
N PHE A 101 0.75 -4.28 -6.02
CA PHE A 101 1.98 -3.55 -5.77
C PHE A 101 3.13 -4.53 -5.69
N TYR A 102 4.27 -4.21 -6.30
CA TYR A 102 5.51 -4.89 -5.98
C TYR A 102 6.01 -4.38 -4.63
N HIS A 103 6.03 -5.27 -3.65
CA HIS A 103 6.64 -5.04 -2.35
C HIS A 103 8.10 -5.43 -2.40
N ASP A 104 8.98 -4.44 -2.29
CA ASP A 104 10.42 -4.64 -2.13
C ASP A 104 10.84 -4.24 -0.72
N GLN A 105 11.70 -5.04 -0.10
CA GLN A 105 12.18 -4.82 1.25
C GLN A 105 13.69 -4.70 1.27
N ASN A 106 14.18 -3.48 1.52
CA ASN A 106 15.60 -3.19 1.67
C ASN A 106 15.93 -2.94 3.14
N GLY A 107 16.44 -3.97 3.81
CA GLY A 107 16.69 -3.95 5.25
C GLY A 107 15.38 -3.84 6.04
N ARG A 108 15.18 -2.70 6.72
CA ARG A 108 13.95 -2.43 7.51
C ARG A 108 12.91 -1.59 6.76
N ALA A 109 13.27 -1.06 5.58
CA ALA A 109 12.37 -0.26 4.78
C ALA A 109 11.64 -1.13 3.75
N SER A 110 10.35 -0.91 3.61
CA SER A 110 9.49 -1.48 2.57
C SER A 110 9.08 -0.39 1.60
N SER A 111 9.13 -0.69 0.31
CA SER A 111 8.58 0.15 -0.75
C SER A 111 7.51 -0.61 -1.52
N PHE A 112 6.56 0.13 -2.09
CA PHE A 112 5.41 -0.45 -2.79
C PHE A 112 5.25 0.24 -4.14
N GLU A 113 5.64 -0.45 -5.21
CA GLU A 113 5.53 0.05 -6.58
C GLU A 113 4.25 -0.45 -7.25
N SER A 114 3.50 0.40 -7.94
CA SER A 114 2.31 0.00 -8.68
C SER A 114 2.65 -0.95 -9.83
N VAL A 115 1.97 -2.10 -9.88
CA VAL A 115 2.07 -3.02 -11.04
C VAL A 115 1.37 -2.43 -12.27
N ALA A 116 0.27 -1.72 -12.09
CA ALA A 116 -0.47 -1.09 -13.20
C ALA A 116 0.23 0.16 -13.77
N PHE A 117 1.06 0.82 -12.96
CA PHE A 117 1.79 2.02 -13.33
C PHE A 117 3.27 1.91 -12.94
N PRO A 118 4.09 1.21 -13.74
CA PRO A 118 5.52 1.07 -13.45
C PRO A 118 6.23 2.41 -13.21
N GLY A 119 7.11 2.45 -12.21
CA GLY A 119 7.83 3.63 -11.75
C GLY A 119 7.05 4.51 -10.77
N TRP A 120 5.79 4.18 -10.45
CA TRP A 120 4.97 4.90 -9.47
C TRP A 120 4.91 4.15 -8.15
N PHE A 121 5.34 4.79 -7.08
CA PHE A 121 5.45 4.20 -5.76
C PHE A 121 4.44 4.83 -4.81
N ILE A 122 3.90 4.05 -3.88
CA ILE A 122 3.16 4.61 -2.75
C ILE A 122 4.08 5.57 -2.01
N GLY A 123 3.56 6.76 -1.71
CA GLY A 123 4.30 7.79 -1.00
C GLY A 123 3.42 8.67 -0.12
N SER A 124 4.02 9.21 0.93
CA SER A 124 3.46 10.24 1.80
C SER A 124 4.40 11.43 1.88
N CYS A 125 3.89 12.64 2.07
CA CYS A 125 4.74 13.80 2.30
C CYS A 125 5.48 13.69 3.64
N SER A 126 6.71 14.20 3.70
CA SER A 126 7.54 14.12 4.91
C SER A 126 6.98 14.89 6.11
N ASN A 127 6.16 15.91 5.87
CA ASN A 127 5.70 16.83 6.91
C ASN A 127 4.36 16.42 7.54
N GLY A 128 3.73 15.35 7.02
CA GLY A 128 2.42 14.87 7.46
C GLY A 128 1.24 15.77 7.10
N GLY A 129 0.04 15.28 7.40
CA GLY A 129 -1.23 15.96 7.10
C GLY A 129 -1.66 15.87 5.63
N CYS A 130 -0.97 15.08 4.82
CA CYS A 130 -1.24 14.90 3.41
C CYS A 130 -1.80 13.51 3.10
N PRO A 131 -2.54 13.37 1.99
CA PRO A 131 -2.95 12.06 1.49
C PRO A 131 -1.74 11.16 1.21
N VAL A 132 -1.94 9.86 1.41
CA VAL A 132 -1.10 8.81 0.82
C VAL A 132 -1.44 8.72 -0.65
N ILE A 133 -0.42 8.83 -1.51
CA ILE A 133 -0.56 8.90 -2.97
C ILE A 133 0.33 7.86 -3.64
N ILE A 134 0.32 7.84 -4.98
CA ILE A 134 1.43 7.29 -5.76
C ILE A 134 2.23 8.42 -6.41
N THR A 135 3.55 8.26 -6.53
CA THR A 135 4.47 9.28 -7.07
C THR A 135 5.66 8.64 -7.77
N GLN A 136 6.30 9.40 -8.68
CA GLN A 136 7.59 9.05 -9.28
C GLN A 136 8.76 9.84 -8.66
N GLU A 137 8.47 10.74 -7.72
CA GLU A 137 9.45 11.66 -7.12
C GLU A 137 10.15 11.06 -5.90
N LEU A 138 10.91 10.00 -6.12
CA LEU A 138 11.64 9.28 -5.06
C LEU A 138 12.68 10.18 -4.37
N GLY A 139 12.73 10.14 -3.04
CA GLY A 139 13.74 10.85 -2.23
C GLY A 139 13.65 12.38 -2.25
N LYS A 140 12.51 12.94 -2.68
CA LYS A 140 12.23 14.38 -2.66
C LYS A 140 11.31 14.74 -1.49
N ILE A 141 10.19 15.41 -1.78
CA ILE A 141 9.18 15.83 -0.79
C ILE A 141 8.32 14.66 -0.28
N TYR A 142 8.37 13.51 -0.97
CA TYR A 142 7.65 12.30 -0.61
C TYR A 142 8.59 11.21 -0.09
N THR A 143 8.20 10.60 1.01
CA THR A 143 8.78 9.37 1.53
C THR A 143 8.07 8.17 0.90
N THR A 144 8.85 7.25 0.37
CA THR A 144 8.39 5.98 -0.23
C THR A 144 8.89 4.75 0.54
N ASP A 145 9.66 4.98 1.60
CA ASP A 145 10.25 3.97 2.46
C ASP A 145 9.45 3.89 3.76
N PHE A 146 8.81 2.75 3.96
CA PHE A 146 7.94 2.52 5.10
C PHE A 146 8.51 1.45 6.03
N GLY A 147 8.53 1.75 7.31
CA GLY A 147 8.61 0.75 8.36
C GLY A 147 7.37 -0.14 8.32
N PHE A 148 7.62 -1.43 8.41
CA PHE A 148 6.63 -2.48 8.21
C PHE A 148 6.71 -3.44 9.40
N THR A 149 5.69 -3.45 10.25
CA THR A 149 5.66 -4.31 11.45
C THR A 149 4.48 -5.26 11.36
N VAL A 150 4.75 -6.57 11.38
CA VAL A 150 3.72 -7.61 11.39
C VAL A 150 3.08 -7.67 12.78
N LEU A 151 1.76 -7.53 12.84
CA LEU A 151 0.98 -7.55 14.08
C LEU A 151 0.55 -8.97 14.46
N GLN A 152 0.17 -9.77 13.46
CA GLN A 152 -0.17 -11.19 13.60
C GLN A 152 0.23 -11.91 12.30
N ALA A 153 0.88 -13.07 12.47
CA ALA A 153 1.25 -14.01 11.41
C ALA A 153 0.47 -15.31 11.56
#